data_AF-A0A7R9ZZ98-F1
#
_entry.id   AF-A0A7R9ZZ98-F1
#
_cell.length_a   1.000
_cell.length_b   1.000
_cell.length_c   1.000
_cell.angle_alpha   90.00
_cell.angle_beta   90.00
_cell.angle_gamma   90.00
#
_symmetry.space_group_name_H-M   'P 1'
#
loop_
_entity.id
_entity.type
_entity.pdbx_description
1 polymer ?
#
loop_
_entity_poly.entity_id
_entity_poly.type
_entity_poly.pdbx_seq_one_letter_code
_entity_poly.pdbx_strand_id
1 'polypeptide(L)'
;MECIVCNEVISLPARFEAPCSVKCGRVCHISCADRWLATKDEHNLSAHGMRLMDCACGSGVFAPICAICGASILPPVPPTPTCAAPCGRVLAHRPCIAAVRCFGARRECRLC
;
A
#
# COMPACT_ATOMS: atom_id res chain seq x y z
N MET A 1 4.96 -2.98 16.92
CA MET A 1 5.71 -2.29 15.85
C MET A 1 5.09 -0.92 15.69
N GLU A 2 5.89 0.12 15.51
CA GLU A 2 5.42 1.52 15.40
C GLU A 2 5.54 2.02 13.96
N CYS A 3 4.61 2.87 13.54
CA CYS A 3 4.67 3.55 12.26
C CYS A 3 5.74 4.64 12.30
N ILE A 4 6.68 4.62 11.35
CA ILE A 4 7.77 5.60 11.27
C ILE A 4 7.32 7.06 11.03
N VAL A 5 6.06 7.26 10.62
CA VAL A 5 5.53 8.58 10.27
C VAL A 5 4.83 9.23 11.44
N CYS A 6 3.91 8.51 12.09
CA CYS A 6 3.14 9.05 13.22
C CYS A 6 3.61 8.55 14.58
N ASN A 7 4.58 7.62 14.64
CA ASN A 7 5.04 6.94 15.84
C ASN A 7 3.95 6.20 16.64
N GLU A 8 2.78 5.96 16.02
CA GLU A 8 1.71 5.18 16.63
C GLU A 8 1.89 3.68 16.40
N VAL A 9 1.32 2.88 17.30
CA VAL A 9 1.36 1.41 17.21
C VAL A 9 0.59 0.92 15.98
N ILE A 10 1.25 0.06 15.19
CA ILE A 10 0.61 -0.69 14.10
C ILE A 10 -0.04 -1.93 14.72
N SER A 11 -1.37 -1.95 14.74
CA SER A 11 -2.17 -3.05 15.26
C SER A 11 -2.63 -4.03 14.19
N LEU A 12 -2.68 -3.60 12.92
CA LEU A 12 -3.14 -4.44 11.82
C LEU A 12 -2.00 -5.27 11.21
N PRO A 13 -2.32 -6.43 10.61
CA PRO A 13 -1.36 -7.20 9.82
C PRO A 13 -0.77 -6.39 8.66
N ALA A 14 0.49 -6.63 8.32
CA ALA A 14 1.24 -5.88 7.28
C ALA A 14 0.56 -5.81 5.89
N ARG A 15 -0.32 -6.77 5.56
CA ARG A 15 -1.11 -6.76 4.31
C ARG A 15 -2.15 -5.63 4.23
N PHE A 16 -2.43 -4.97 5.34
CA PHE A 16 -3.31 -3.80 5.44
C PHE A 16 -2.53 -2.50 5.61
N GLU A 17 -1.20 -2.58 5.53
CA GLU A 17 -0.28 -1.49 5.80
C GLU A 17 0.72 -1.34 4.64
N ALA A 18 1.65 -0.39 4.75
CA ALA A 18 2.72 -0.14 3.79
C ALA A 18 4.09 -0.60 4.35
N PRO A 19 4.51 -1.86 4.14
CA PRO A 19 5.85 -2.34 4.54
C PRO A 19 6.99 -1.75 3.67
N CYS A 20 8.23 -1.72 4.19
CA CYS A 20 9.43 -1.44 3.37
C CYS A 20 9.54 -2.55 2.30
N SER A 21 9.59 -2.16 1.03
CA SER A 21 9.70 -3.05 -0.14
C SER A 21 10.97 -3.91 -0.12
N VAL A 22 12.02 -3.44 0.54
CA VAL A 22 13.28 -4.18 0.81
C VAL A 22 13.13 -5.19 1.97
N LYS A 23 11.94 -5.31 2.56
CA LYS A 23 11.60 -6.27 3.63
C LYS A 23 12.47 -6.14 4.89
N CYS A 24 12.92 -4.93 5.23
CA CYS A 24 13.71 -4.66 6.43
C CYS A 24 12.92 -4.77 7.76
N GLY A 25 11.68 -5.28 7.72
CA GLY A 25 10.81 -5.41 8.89
C GLY A 25 10.08 -4.14 9.32
N ARG A 26 10.33 -2.98 8.71
CA ARG A 26 9.60 -1.73 9.03
C ARG A 26 8.29 -1.61 8.25
N VAL A 27 7.30 -0.99 8.86
CA VAL A 27 5.96 -0.79 8.30
C VAL A 27 5.47 0.63 8.61
N CYS A 28 4.69 1.19 7.69
CA CYS A 28 3.98 2.45 7.85
C CYS A 28 2.48 2.21 7.71
N HIS A 29 1.64 3.00 8.40
CA HIS A 29 0.20 2.91 8.18
C HIS A 29 -0.16 3.24 6.73
N ILE A 30 -1.11 2.50 6.17
CA ILE A 30 -1.61 2.80 4.82
C ILE A 30 -2.19 4.23 4.72
N SER A 31 -2.84 4.71 5.79
CA SER A 31 -3.37 6.08 5.88
C SER A 31 -2.26 7.15 5.93
N CYS A 32 -1.11 6.84 6.53
CA CYS A 32 0.05 7.71 6.50
C CYS A 32 0.66 7.77 5.09
N ALA A 33 0.73 6.62 4.41
CA ALA A 33 1.17 6.55 3.02
C ALA A 33 0.23 7.30 2.06
N ASP A 34 -1.09 7.16 2.22
CA ASP A 34 -2.06 7.88 1.39
C ASP A 34 -2.00 9.41 1.62
N ARG A 35 -1.88 9.84 2.89
CA ARG A 35 -1.68 11.27 3.21
C ARG A 35 -0.40 11.82 2.57
N TRP A 36 0.68 11.06 2.62
CA TRP A 36 1.94 11.43 1.97
C TRP A 36 1.80 11.54 0.45
N LEU A 37 1.10 10.60 -0.20
CA LEU A 37 0.86 10.67 -1.63
C LEU A 37 -0.02 11.88 -2.01
N ALA A 38 -0.88 12.34 -1.10
CA ALA A 38 -1.73 13.51 -1.30
C ALA A 38 -1.03 14.86 -0.99
N THR A 39 0.11 14.88 -0.28
CA THR A 39 0.81 16.14 0.02
C THR A 39 1.50 16.69 -1.22
N LYS A 40 1.38 18.00 -1.44
CA LYS A 40 2.04 18.74 -2.54
C LYS A 40 3.34 19.41 -2.08
N ASP A 41 4.14 18.67 -1.32
CA ASP A 41 5.51 19.06 -0.94
C ASP A 41 6.37 19.17 -2.21
N GLU A 42 7.33 20.11 -2.27
CA GLU A 42 8.34 20.24 -3.33
C GLU A 42 9.04 18.90 -3.66
N HIS A 43 9.25 18.03 -2.67
CA HIS A 43 9.83 16.69 -2.79
C HIS A 43 8.88 15.70 -3.50
N ASN A 44 7.57 15.89 -3.34
CA ASN A 44 6.56 15.07 -4.02
C ASN A 44 6.23 15.64 -5.41
N LEU A 45 6.24 16.97 -5.56
CA LEU A 45 6.05 17.67 -6.84
C LEU A 45 7.17 17.37 -7.83
N SER A 46 8.43 17.36 -7.37
CA SER A 46 9.58 16.96 -8.19
C SER A 46 9.53 15.49 -8.63
N ALA A 47 8.79 14.66 -7.90
CA ALA A 47 8.50 13.28 -8.26
C ALA A 47 7.16 13.08 -8.99
N HIS A 48 6.48 14.14 -9.41
CA HIS A 48 5.15 14.10 -10.04
C HIS A 48 4.09 13.32 -9.22
N GLY A 49 4.17 13.31 -7.89
CA GLY A 49 3.26 12.53 -7.05
C GLY A 49 3.54 11.01 -7.06
N MET A 50 4.67 10.58 -7.61
CA MET A 50 5.02 9.16 -7.79
C MET A 50 6.05 8.65 -6.77
N ARG A 51 6.52 9.49 -5.83
CA ARG A 51 7.52 9.06 -4.83
C ARG A 51 6.85 8.61 -3.54
N LEU A 52 7.08 7.34 -3.22
CA LEU A 52 6.71 6.75 -1.93
C LEU A 52 7.61 7.30 -0.80
N MET A 53 7.25 7.05 0.45
CA MET A 53 8.05 7.48 1.60
C MET A 53 9.38 6.71 1.68
N ASP A 54 10.41 7.43 2.10
CA ASP A 54 11.74 6.89 2.34
C ASP A 54 11.76 6.10 3.66
N CYS A 55 12.59 5.07 3.69
CA CYS A 55 12.98 4.37 4.92
C CYS A 55 14.49 4.47 5.05
N ALA A 56 15.04 4.21 6.23
CA ALA A 56 16.49 4.06 6.35
C ALA A 56 17.07 2.90 5.51
N CYS A 57 16.22 2.00 4.96
CA CYS A 57 16.59 0.97 3.98
C CYS A 57 16.82 1.55 2.55
N GLY A 58 16.30 2.75 2.23
CA GLY A 58 16.35 3.35 0.90
C GLY A 58 15.22 4.35 0.64
N SER A 59 15.33 5.13 -0.42
CA SER A 59 14.30 6.11 -0.81
C SER A 59 13.12 5.47 -1.54
N GLY A 60 11.89 5.92 -1.27
CA GLY A 60 10.70 5.49 -2.02
C GLY A 60 10.26 4.05 -1.79
N VAL A 61 10.39 3.53 -0.56
CA VAL A 61 10.30 2.09 -0.29
C VAL A 61 9.09 1.65 0.51
N PHE A 62 8.36 2.53 1.19
CA PHE A 62 7.11 2.13 1.85
C PHE A 62 5.98 2.00 0.83
N ALA A 63 5.63 0.76 0.50
CA ALA A 63 4.66 0.44 -0.53
C ALA A 63 3.62 -0.55 0.00
N PRO A 64 2.32 -0.35 -0.25
CA PRO A 64 1.32 -1.37 0.01
C PRO A 64 1.64 -2.66 -0.75
N ILE A 65 1.29 -3.82 -0.19
CA ILE A 65 1.45 -5.10 -0.87
C ILE A 65 0.16 -5.46 -1.59
N CYS A 66 0.27 -5.83 -2.87
CA CYS A 66 -0.85 -6.39 -3.61
C CYS A 66 -1.25 -7.71 -2.96
N ALA A 67 -2.46 -7.76 -2.42
CA ALA A 67 -2.83 -8.93 -1.65
C ALA A 67 -3.21 -10.15 -2.52
N ILE A 68 -3.20 -10.00 -3.85
CA ILE A 68 -3.39 -11.11 -4.80
C ILE A 68 -2.02 -11.74 -5.14
N CYS A 69 -1.06 -10.95 -5.62
CA CYS A 69 0.24 -11.48 -6.08
C CYS A 69 1.38 -11.35 -5.06
N GLY A 70 1.18 -10.64 -3.95
CA GLY A 70 2.20 -10.43 -2.91
C GLY A 70 3.31 -9.44 -3.29
N ALA A 71 3.28 -8.86 -4.50
CA ALA A 71 4.27 -7.86 -4.92
C ALA A 71 3.89 -6.45 -4.45
N SER A 72 4.90 -5.61 -4.26
CA SER A 72 4.72 -4.20 -3.89
C SER A 72 3.91 -3.45 -4.96
N ILE A 73 3.01 -2.59 -4.51
CA ILE A 73 2.28 -1.64 -5.36
C ILE A 73 3.13 -0.38 -5.42
N LEU A 74 3.92 -0.28 -6.49
CA LEU A 74 4.76 0.88 -6.77
C LEU A 74 4.11 1.72 -7.87
N PRO A 75 4.17 3.05 -7.79
CA PRO A 75 3.91 3.91 -8.93
C PRO A 75 4.77 3.50 -10.14
N PRO A 76 4.24 3.58 -11.38
CA PRO A 76 2.99 4.22 -11.77
C PRO A 76 1.76 3.30 -11.70
N VAL A 77 1.87 2.07 -11.16
CA VAL A 77 0.77 1.11 -11.23
C VAL A 77 -0.39 1.54 -10.33
N PRO A 78 -1.57 1.89 -10.87
CA PRO A 78 -2.68 2.35 -10.04
C PRO A 78 -3.23 1.18 -9.22
N PRO A 79 -3.22 1.28 -7.88
CA PRO A 79 -3.90 0.31 -7.04
C PRO A 79 -5.42 0.40 -7.22
N THR A 80 -6.11 -0.67 -6.87
CA THR A 80 -7.57 -0.66 -6.74
C THR A 80 -7.96 -1.46 -5.50
N PRO A 81 -8.98 -1.01 -4.74
CA PRO A 81 -9.52 -1.79 -3.64
C PRO A 81 -9.97 -3.17 -4.11
N THR A 82 -9.59 -4.21 -3.36
CA THR A 82 -10.03 -5.58 -3.61
C THR A 82 -11.35 -5.94 -2.91
N CYS A 83 -11.74 -5.14 -1.90
CA CYS A 83 -12.99 -5.25 -1.15
C CYS A 83 -14.08 -4.43 -1.87
N ALA A 84 -15.24 -5.04 -2.16
CA ALA A 84 -16.38 -4.35 -2.80
C ALA A 84 -17.16 -3.45 -1.82
N ALA A 85 -17.06 -3.71 -0.52
CA ALA A 85 -17.66 -2.94 0.55
C ALA A 85 -16.81 -1.69 0.88
N PRO A 86 -17.33 -0.68 1.62
CA PRO A 86 -16.57 0.54 1.97
C PRO A 86 -15.34 0.27 2.86
N CYS A 87 -15.03 -1.00 3.16
CA CYS A 87 -13.88 -1.37 3.93
C CYS A 87 -12.57 -0.94 3.27
N GLY A 88 -12.42 -1.11 1.94
CA GLY A 88 -11.28 -0.62 1.15
C GLY A 88 -9.88 -1.06 1.60
N ARG A 89 -9.77 -1.87 2.67
CA ARG A 89 -8.54 -2.03 3.48
C ARG A 89 -7.40 -2.73 2.77
N VAL A 90 -7.69 -3.37 1.64
CA VAL A 90 -6.72 -4.17 0.92
C VAL A 90 -6.69 -3.75 -0.53
N LEU A 91 -5.51 -3.38 -0.99
CA LEU A 91 -5.25 -2.98 -2.35
C LEU A 91 -4.68 -4.15 -3.16
N ALA A 92 -4.90 -4.09 -4.46
CA ALA A 92 -4.19 -4.92 -5.43
C ALA A 92 -3.90 -4.12 -6.70
N HIS A 93 -2.97 -4.61 -7.49
CA HIS A 93 -2.77 -4.08 -8.84
C HIS A 93 -4.07 -4.28 -9.64
N ARG A 94 -4.47 -3.26 -10.40
CA ARG A 94 -5.55 -3.34 -11.38
C ARG A 94 -5.48 -4.60 -12.28
N PRO A 95 -4.32 -5.00 -12.84
CA PRO A 95 -4.21 -6.25 -13.61
C PRO A 95 -4.49 -7.51 -12.78
N CYS A 96 -4.06 -7.57 -11.52
CA CYS A 96 -4.37 -8.70 -10.65
C CYS A 96 -5.87 -8.83 -10.37
N ILE A 97 -6.55 -7.71 -10.15
CA ILE A 97 -8.02 -7.68 -10.00
C ILE A 97 -8.71 -8.13 -11.29
N ALA A 98 -8.24 -7.64 -12.45
CA ALA A 98 -8.80 -8.02 -13.74
C ALA A 98 -8.68 -9.54 -13.97
N ALA A 99 -7.52 -10.13 -13.66
CA ALA A 99 -7.31 -11.57 -13.73
C ALA A 99 -8.28 -12.34 -12.83
N VAL A 100 -8.36 -11.98 -11.53
CA VAL A 100 -9.28 -12.62 -10.57
C VAL A 100 -10.73 -12.56 -11.04
N ARG A 101 -11.18 -11.42 -11.58
CA ARG A 101 -12.53 -11.26 -12.14
C ARG A 101 -12.78 -12.14 -13.36
N CYS A 102 -11.79 -12.25 -14.26
CA CYS A 102 -11.88 -13.11 -15.44
C CYS A 102 -12.10 -14.58 -15.05
N PHE A 103 -11.42 -15.04 -13.99
CA PHE A 103 -11.57 -16.40 -13.46
C PHE A 103 -12.78 -16.60 -12.54
N GLY A 104 -13.60 -15.57 -12.30
CA GLY A 104 -14.74 -15.65 -11.39
C GLY A 104 -14.37 -15.90 -9.93
N ALA A 105 -13.08 -15.77 -9.56
CA ALA A 105 -12.61 -16.01 -8.21
C ALA A 105 -13.12 -14.90 -7.29
N ARG A 106 -13.90 -15.28 -6.27
CA ARG A 106 -14.37 -14.35 -5.24
C ARG A 106 -13.47 -14.43 -4.03
N ARG A 107 -13.14 -13.27 -3.47
CA ARG A 107 -12.35 -13.18 -2.24
C ARG A 107 -13.30 -13.26 -1.04
N GLU A 108 -13.13 -14.29 -0.22
CA GLU A 108 -13.80 -14.37 1.08
C GLU A 108 -13.11 -13.39 2.03
N CYS A 109 -13.72 -12.24 2.26
CA CYS A 109 -13.04 -11.15 2.96
C CYS A 109 -12.96 -11.35 4.48
N ARG A 110 -13.87 -12.00 5.20
CA ARG A 110 -13.88 -12.25 6.68
C ARG A 110 -13.72 -11.05 7.63
N LEU A 111 -13.03 -9.97 7.23
CA LEU A 111 -13.02 -8.65 7.87
C LEU A 111 -14.10 -7.73 7.26
N CYS A 112 -14.77 -8.25 6.23
CA CYS A 112 -15.98 -7.81 5.56
C CYS A 112 -16.65 -9.07 4.96
#